data_AF-A0A7Z0GJC0-F1
#
_entry.id   AF-A0A7Z0GJC0-F1
#
_cell.length_a   1.000
_cell.length_b   1.000
_cell.length_c   1.000
_cell.angle_alpha   90.00
_cell.angle_beta   90.00
_cell.angle_gamma   90.00
#
_symmetry.space_group_name_H-M   'P 1'
#
loop_
_entity.id
_entity.type
_entity.pdbx_description
1 polymer ?
#
loop_
_entity_poly.entity_id
_entity_poly.type
_entity_poly.pdbx_seq_one_letter_code
_entity_poly.pdbx_strand_id
1 'polypeptide(L)'
;MDRFPTDRLPRFDGPPQTYEDADTAEVLRQHVEERRNLGSILNARAAEAAGAAVSWFGRKTAVAELDGRQVLLGGYICDQAWVGSKIAADKWLTKEFLRGAGVPAPAARRCASVAEALEFEREVGGGIVVKPLAGMGGKGVSVNLRGRHEVTEAFERALRVDVGGGVIAEEHIEGDREYRVLATQDRCISVVQRLLPHVTGDGVSTIRELITAKNALRRRNPALINRYIPLDAVTERHLACQGLALNAVLEAGRREVVRDVGGLSSGGEPAERLDDVEDAVKEAAVAAAAAVPGLTWSGSDILVEKGTGRPWVIEINSTPDLLGSTYPLYGTPRDVAEQTWKIRLAGTRPKPTGQAELPASRRADSDMSLYVGDRSGGHRTTRLSRLVSSMLESWGWRIRPCSQDVLAVEDPEGGVAWFTRNFLGVSDTIAPRQLIGRSGTTRRLLGASGVPRVAGRLVYSRQEIEEFMSAHPGACVLVPQLKEWASSHAATVRDVEELDTALDPALGPWLIQRSRTAAHRITVFTTPRRILWMCGAADLVEQLSPEMTRQIADIAAQACRAVPELRWIAVNVSLGRGRRDLEHPLTALVEGLTFNPRLSRDAVTLAGSLEDVTEMIIRGRGATPKTG
;
A
#
# COMPACT_ATOMS: atom_id res chain seq x y z
N MET A 1 -42.57 6.40 2.53
CA MET A 1 -41.38 6.93 3.23
C MET A 1 -41.47 6.41 4.66
N ASP A 2 -40.97 5.20 4.89
CA ASP A 2 -40.92 4.66 6.24
C ASP A 2 -39.93 5.48 7.07
N ARG A 3 -40.34 5.86 8.28
CA ARG A 3 -39.47 6.52 9.26
C ARG A 3 -38.23 5.65 9.42
N PHE A 4 -37.05 6.23 9.22
CA PHE A 4 -35.80 5.55 9.56
C PHE A 4 -35.86 5.12 11.03
N PRO A 5 -35.71 3.81 11.34
CA PRO A 5 -35.82 3.34 12.71
C PRO A 5 -34.73 3.99 13.60
N THR A 6 -35.16 4.76 14.60
CA THR A 6 -34.31 5.36 15.65
C THR A 6 -33.61 4.30 16.51
N ASP A 7 -34.12 3.08 16.43
CA ASP A 7 -33.66 1.81 16.99
C ASP A 7 -32.31 1.33 16.42
N ARG A 8 -31.72 2.03 15.43
CA ARG A 8 -30.36 1.80 14.93
C ARG A 8 -29.24 2.48 15.73
N LEU A 9 -29.54 3.32 16.72
CA LEU A 9 -28.52 3.88 17.59
C LEU A 9 -28.22 2.89 18.71
N PRO A 10 -27.06 2.21 18.71
CA PRO A 10 -26.76 1.27 19.77
C PRO A 10 -26.73 2.04 21.10
N ARG A 11 -27.35 1.45 22.12
CA ARG A 11 -27.21 1.95 23.48
C ARG A 11 -25.78 1.62 23.92
N PHE A 12 -25.02 2.66 24.21
CA PHE A 12 -23.71 2.55 24.84
C PHE A 12 -23.89 3.02 26.26
N ASP A 13 -23.47 2.19 27.20
CA ASP A 13 -23.43 2.53 28.61
C ASP A 13 -22.19 3.41 28.83
N GLY A 14 -22.41 4.66 29.23
CA GLY A 14 -21.35 5.61 29.59
C GLY A 14 -21.12 6.75 28.59
N PRO A 15 -20.44 7.83 29.05
CA PRO A 15 -20.09 8.96 28.22
C PRO A 15 -19.03 8.60 27.16
N PRO A 16 -18.92 9.38 26.08
CA PRO A 16 -17.83 9.21 25.12
C PRO A 16 -16.46 9.42 25.77
N GLN A 17 -15.45 8.67 25.32
CA GLN A 17 -14.08 8.84 25.77
C GLN A 17 -13.47 10.19 25.34
N THR A 18 -12.70 10.82 26.22
CA THR A 18 -12.19 12.19 26.04
C THR A 18 -10.69 12.29 25.72
N TYR A 19 -9.89 11.25 26.00
CA TYR A 19 -8.45 11.15 25.70
C TYR A 19 -7.62 12.37 26.11
N GLU A 20 -7.80 12.84 27.36
CA GLU A 20 -7.12 14.02 27.91
C GLU A 20 -5.80 13.68 28.63
N ASP A 21 -5.32 12.44 28.50
CA ASP A 21 -4.07 11.97 29.09
C ASP A 21 -2.82 12.51 28.36
N ALA A 22 -1.69 12.54 29.07
CA ALA A 22 -0.43 13.08 28.54
C ALA A 22 0.11 12.29 27.34
N ASP A 23 -0.17 10.99 27.29
CA ASP A 23 0.28 10.10 26.22
C ASP A 23 -0.43 10.43 24.90
N THR A 24 -1.75 10.62 24.95
CA THR A 24 -2.55 11.09 23.82
C THR A 24 -2.15 12.51 23.40
N ALA A 25 -1.91 13.41 24.35
CA ALA A 25 -1.45 14.76 24.06
C ALA A 25 -0.13 14.76 23.27
N GLU A 26 0.82 13.90 23.62
CA GLU A 26 2.09 13.75 22.91
C GLU A 26 1.91 13.18 21.48
N VAL A 27 0.99 12.22 21.29
CA VAL A 27 0.64 11.72 19.95
C VAL A 27 0.08 12.83 19.07
N LEU A 28 -0.81 13.65 19.61
CA LEU A 28 -1.38 14.79 18.89
C LEU A 28 -0.33 15.86 18.59
N ARG A 29 0.56 16.17 19.54
CA ARG A 29 1.67 17.11 19.35
C ARG A 29 2.55 16.69 18.18
N GLN A 30 3.01 15.44 18.16
CA GLN A 30 3.81 14.89 17.05
C GLN A 30 3.05 14.93 15.71
N HIS A 31 1.74 14.68 15.73
CA HIS A 31 0.93 14.73 14.51
C HIS A 31 0.76 16.15 13.97
N VAL A 32 0.48 17.12 14.83
CA VAL A 32 0.14 18.50 14.44
C VAL A 32 1.40 19.33 14.20
N GLU A 33 2.33 19.34 15.15
CA GLU A 33 3.51 20.21 15.12
C GLU A 33 4.60 19.62 14.21
N GLU A 34 4.92 18.34 14.40
CA GLU A 34 5.97 17.67 13.61
C GLU A 34 5.45 17.11 12.28
N ARG A 35 4.13 17.19 12.05
CA ARG A 35 3.45 16.69 10.85
C ARG A 35 3.69 15.21 10.61
N ARG A 36 3.93 14.42 11.67
CA ARG A 36 4.14 12.98 11.57
C ARG A 36 2.80 12.27 11.29
N ASN A 37 2.86 11.15 10.60
CA ASN A 37 1.69 10.32 10.34
C ASN A 37 1.29 9.55 11.61
N LEU A 38 0.01 9.62 12.01
CA LEU A 38 -0.50 8.97 13.22
C LEU A 38 -0.17 7.48 13.31
N GLY A 39 -0.37 6.71 12.23
CA GLY A 39 -0.03 5.29 12.22
C GLY A 39 1.45 5.02 12.47
N SER A 40 2.34 5.85 11.91
CA SER A 40 3.77 5.73 12.16
C SER A 40 4.12 6.08 13.61
N ILE A 41 3.45 7.07 14.21
CA ILE A 41 3.65 7.45 15.62
C ILE A 41 3.26 6.28 16.52
N LEU A 42 2.08 5.68 16.32
CA LEU A 42 1.62 4.56 17.15
C LEU A 42 2.55 3.35 17.06
N ASN A 43 2.94 2.97 15.84
CA ASN A 43 3.90 1.87 15.67
C ASN A 43 5.29 2.19 16.27
N ALA A 44 5.74 3.44 16.21
CA ALA A 44 7.00 3.85 16.82
C ALA A 44 6.94 3.77 18.35
N ARG A 45 5.87 4.27 18.97
CA ARG A 45 5.66 4.20 20.42
C ARG A 45 5.57 2.75 20.90
N ALA A 46 4.87 1.88 20.17
CA ALA A 46 4.80 0.46 20.47
C ALA A 46 6.19 -0.21 20.43
N ALA A 47 7.03 0.18 19.47
CA ALA A 47 8.41 -0.29 19.39
C ALA A 47 9.27 0.24 20.54
N GLU A 48 9.18 1.53 20.87
CA GLU A 48 9.90 2.19 21.98
C GLU A 48 9.51 1.58 23.33
N ALA A 49 8.21 1.31 23.55
CA ALA A 49 7.72 0.63 24.75
C ALA A 49 8.27 -0.80 24.89
N ALA A 50 8.59 -1.46 23.77
CA ALA A 50 9.26 -2.75 23.74
C ALA A 50 10.81 -2.65 23.83
N GLY A 51 11.37 -1.46 24.02
CA GLY A 51 12.80 -1.21 24.14
C GLY A 51 13.55 -0.99 22.82
N ALA A 52 12.85 -0.85 21.70
CA ALA A 52 13.48 -0.59 20.41
C ALA A 52 13.96 0.86 20.29
N ALA A 53 15.11 1.06 19.65
CA ALA A 53 15.56 2.39 19.24
C ALA A 53 14.87 2.82 17.94
N VAL A 54 14.24 3.99 17.91
CA VAL A 54 13.52 4.50 16.73
C VAL A 54 14.22 5.70 16.10
N SER A 55 14.48 5.62 14.80
CA SER A 55 15.08 6.70 13.99
C SER A 55 14.13 7.13 12.88
N TRP A 56 13.82 8.43 12.80
CA TRP A 56 12.89 8.98 11.82
C TRP A 56 13.58 9.41 10.52
N PHE A 57 13.00 8.99 9.40
CA PHE A 57 13.45 9.31 8.04
C PHE A 57 12.37 10.10 7.29
N GLY A 58 11.66 10.99 7.98
CA GLY A 58 10.62 11.86 7.44
C GLY A 58 9.25 11.63 8.06
N ARG A 59 8.23 12.37 7.61
CA ARG A 59 6.92 12.45 8.27
C ARG A 59 6.18 11.10 8.43
N LYS A 60 6.37 10.15 7.52
CA LYS A 60 5.68 8.85 7.57
C LYS A 60 6.64 7.68 7.84
N THR A 61 7.96 7.86 7.76
CA THR A 61 8.89 6.73 7.74
C THR A 61 9.84 6.79 8.92
N ALA A 62 9.93 5.69 9.66
CA ALA A 62 10.92 5.47 10.70
C ALA A 62 11.48 4.05 10.61
N VAL A 63 12.63 3.82 11.22
CA VAL A 63 13.22 2.49 11.40
C VAL A 63 13.32 2.26 12.90
N ALA A 64 12.76 1.14 13.35
CA ALA A 64 12.89 0.65 14.71
C ALA A 64 13.90 -0.50 14.75
N GLU A 65 14.81 -0.47 15.73
CA GLU A 65 15.85 -1.48 15.90
C GLU A 65 15.80 -2.11 17.29
N LEU A 66 15.76 -3.45 17.31
CA LEU A 66 15.81 -4.26 18.53
C LEU A 66 16.50 -5.60 18.21
N ASP A 67 17.47 -6.01 19.03
CA ASP A 67 18.20 -7.28 18.89
C ASP A 67 18.81 -7.54 17.49
N GLY A 68 19.36 -6.48 16.87
CA GLY A 68 19.94 -6.54 15.53
C GLY A 68 18.93 -6.75 14.39
N ARG A 69 17.62 -6.68 14.70
CA ARG A 69 16.52 -6.67 13.74
C ARG A 69 16.10 -5.23 13.50
N GLN A 70 15.93 -4.88 12.23
CA GLN A 70 15.45 -3.55 11.82
C GLN A 70 14.07 -3.70 11.17
N VAL A 71 13.08 -2.97 11.68
CA VAL A 71 11.70 -2.96 11.16
C VAL A 71 11.42 -1.58 10.58
N LEU A 72 10.91 -1.55 9.35
CA LEU A 72 10.52 -0.34 8.65
C LEU A 72 9.09 0.05 9.00
N LEU A 73 8.94 1.17 9.72
CA LEU A 73 7.66 1.72 10.13
C LEU A 73 7.14 2.70 9.08
N GLY A 74 5.86 2.59 8.74
CA GLY A 74 5.29 3.34 7.62
C GLY A 74 3.76 3.39 7.58
N GLY A 75 3.14 4.32 8.30
CA GLY A 75 1.68 4.38 8.40
C GLY A 75 1.12 3.20 9.20
N TYR A 76 0.06 2.57 8.69
CA TYR A 76 -0.61 1.44 9.34
C TYR A 76 -0.21 0.09 8.74
N ILE A 77 1.04 -0.02 8.27
CA ILE A 77 1.53 -1.21 7.60
C ILE A 77 1.94 -2.26 8.64
N CYS A 78 1.37 -3.47 8.53
CA CYS A 78 1.83 -4.68 9.22
C CYS A 78 2.71 -5.50 8.26
N ASP A 79 2.60 -6.83 8.23
CA ASP A 79 3.54 -7.75 7.57
C ASP A 79 3.08 -8.27 6.19
N GLN A 80 1.95 -7.79 5.70
CA GLN A 80 1.33 -8.26 4.46
C GLN A 80 2.23 -8.06 3.21
N ALA A 81 2.03 -8.93 2.22
CA ALA A 81 2.71 -8.88 0.94
C ALA A 81 2.16 -7.79 0.02
N TRP A 82 3.01 -7.29 -0.89
CA TRP A 82 2.57 -6.35 -1.91
C TRP A 82 1.51 -6.95 -2.85
N VAL A 83 1.65 -8.22 -3.24
CA VAL A 83 0.65 -8.90 -4.08
C VAL A 83 -0.70 -9.05 -3.35
N GLY A 84 -0.69 -9.40 -2.06
CA GLY A 84 -1.91 -9.48 -1.25
C GLY A 84 -2.61 -8.12 -1.16
N SER A 85 -1.86 -7.03 -1.03
CA SER A 85 -2.41 -5.67 -1.10
C SER A 85 -3.03 -5.34 -2.46
N LYS A 86 -2.45 -5.82 -3.56
CA LYS A 86 -3.02 -5.66 -4.91
C LYS A 86 -4.27 -6.50 -5.15
N ILE A 87 -4.33 -7.70 -4.58
CA ILE A 87 -5.54 -8.53 -4.60
C ILE A 87 -6.66 -7.83 -3.81
N ALA A 88 -6.39 -7.40 -2.56
CA ALA A 88 -7.35 -6.70 -1.72
C ALA A 88 -7.86 -5.38 -2.33
N ALA A 89 -7.06 -4.71 -3.16
CA ALA A 89 -7.47 -3.51 -3.88
C ALA A 89 -8.35 -3.79 -5.11
N ASP A 90 -8.36 -5.02 -5.63
CA ASP A 90 -9.24 -5.46 -6.72
C ASP A 90 -10.49 -6.10 -6.12
N LYS A 91 -11.62 -5.36 -6.18
CA LYS A 91 -12.88 -5.80 -5.56
C LYS A 91 -13.34 -7.15 -6.09
N TRP A 92 -13.17 -7.42 -7.38
CA TRP A 92 -13.57 -8.69 -7.97
C TRP A 92 -12.67 -9.84 -7.52
N LEU A 93 -11.35 -9.68 -7.62
CA LEU A 93 -10.44 -10.74 -7.17
C LEU A 93 -10.64 -11.05 -5.69
N THR A 94 -10.84 -10.02 -4.87
CA THR A 94 -11.17 -10.20 -3.44
C THR A 94 -12.42 -11.06 -3.25
N LYS A 95 -13.51 -10.81 -4.00
CA LYS A 95 -14.72 -11.63 -3.93
C LYS A 95 -14.49 -13.07 -4.39
N GLU A 96 -13.72 -13.27 -5.46
CA GLU A 96 -13.39 -14.60 -5.96
C GLU A 96 -12.62 -15.42 -4.91
N PHE A 97 -11.61 -14.84 -4.26
CA PHE A 97 -10.88 -15.51 -3.19
C PHE A 97 -11.74 -15.80 -1.97
N LEU A 98 -12.54 -14.83 -1.52
CA LEU A 98 -13.44 -15.01 -0.39
C LEU A 98 -14.43 -16.16 -0.63
N ARG A 99 -15.14 -16.13 -1.78
CA ARG A 99 -16.12 -17.15 -2.13
C ARG A 99 -15.48 -18.51 -2.37
N GLY A 100 -14.31 -18.54 -3.03
CA GLY A 100 -13.54 -19.77 -3.24
C GLY A 100 -13.09 -20.44 -1.94
N ALA A 101 -12.87 -19.66 -0.88
CA ALA A 101 -12.56 -20.14 0.46
C ALA A 101 -13.80 -20.38 1.35
N GLY A 102 -15.02 -20.24 0.80
CA GLY A 102 -16.27 -20.39 1.56
C GLY A 102 -16.57 -19.25 2.54
N VAL A 103 -15.82 -18.15 2.50
CA VAL A 103 -16.07 -16.98 3.33
C VAL A 103 -17.33 -16.27 2.84
N PRO A 104 -18.30 -15.95 3.72
CA PRO A 104 -19.51 -15.24 3.33
C PRO A 104 -19.19 -13.89 2.68
N ALA A 105 -19.47 -13.78 1.38
CA ALA A 105 -19.34 -12.55 0.62
C ALA A 105 -20.52 -12.46 -0.37
N PRO A 106 -21.13 -11.27 -0.53
CA PRO A 106 -22.24 -11.07 -1.46
C PRO A 106 -21.92 -11.62 -2.85
N ALA A 107 -22.93 -12.15 -3.55
CA ALA A 107 -22.78 -12.48 -4.95
C ALA A 107 -22.32 -11.26 -5.75
N ALA A 108 -21.48 -11.47 -6.76
CA ALA A 108 -20.92 -10.38 -7.54
C ALA A 108 -20.72 -10.78 -9.00
N ARG A 109 -20.78 -9.79 -9.89
CA ARG A 109 -20.49 -9.93 -11.32
C ARG A 109 -19.76 -8.68 -11.83
N ARG A 110 -18.67 -8.88 -12.56
CA ARG A 110 -18.11 -7.81 -13.42
C ARG A 110 -19.06 -7.60 -14.60
N CYS A 111 -19.51 -6.37 -14.78
CA CYS A 111 -20.48 -6.02 -15.82
C CYS A 111 -19.84 -5.05 -16.81
N ALA A 112 -19.75 -5.45 -18.08
CA ALA A 112 -19.29 -4.60 -19.18
C ALA A 112 -20.43 -3.72 -19.74
N SER A 113 -21.68 -4.00 -19.39
CA SER A 113 -22.85 -3.26 -19.86
C SER A 113 -23.97 -3.18 -18.82
N VAL A 114 -24.87 -2.22 -19.01
CA VAL A 114 -26.13 -2.13 -18.24
C VAL A 114 -26.97 -3.40 -18.37
N ALA A 115 -26.95 -4.04 -19.55
CA ALA A 115 -27.71 -5.26 -19.79
C ALA A 115 -27.23 -6.41 -18.89
N GLU A 116 -25.92 -6.58 -18.72
CA GLU A 116 -25.33 -7.57 -17.81
C GLU A 116 -25.65 -7.27 -16.34
N ALA A 117 -25.67 -6.00 -15.94
CA ALA A 117 -26.04 -5.61 -14.58
C ALA A 117 -27.52 -5.92 -14.29
N LEU A 118 -28.41 -5.70 -15.27
CA LEU A 118 -29.82 -6.04 -15.16
C LEU A 118 -30.08 -7.54 -15.20
N GLU A 119 -29.27 -8.29 -15.95
CA GLU A 119 -29.31 -9.75 -15.91
C GLU A 119 -28.92 -10.26 -14.52
N PHE A 120 -27.84 -9.74 -13.95
CA PHE A 120 -27.43 -10.07 -12.60
C PHE A 120 -28.48 -9.71 -11.54
N GLU A 121 -29.12 -8.54 -11.65
CA GLU A 121 -30.24 -8.16 -10.78
C GLU A 121 -31.38 -9.19 -10.80
N ARG A 122 -31.78 -9.64 -12.00
CA ARG A 122 -32.82 -10.68 -12.15
C ARG A 122 -32.40 -12.02 -11.58
N GLU A 123 -31.14 -12.41 -11.74
CA GLU A 123 -30.61 -13.67 -11.21
C GLU A 123 -30.55 -13.69 -9.68
N VAL A 124 -30.17 -12.58 -9.06
CA VAL A 124 -30.16 -12.42 -7.60
C VAL A 124 -31.60 -12.41 -7.05
N GLY A 125 -32.56 -11.90 -7.82
CA GLY A 125 -33.97 -11.83 -7.40
C GLY A 125 -34.25 -10.78 -6.32
N GLY A 126 -33.30 -9.88 -6.09
CA GLY A 126 -33.32 -8.84 -5.06
C GLY A 126 -32.63 -7.56 -5.53
N GLY A 127 -32.46 -6.60 -4.61
CA GLY A 127 -31.72 -5.37 -4.92
C GLY A 127 -30.25 -5.66 -5.22
N ILE A 128 -29.62 -4.79 -6.01
CA ILE A 128 -28.17 -4.86 -6.26
C ILE A 128 -27.45 -3.57 -5.85
N VAL A 129 -26.16 -3.69 -5.65
CA VAL A 129 -25.21 -2.59 -5.48
C VAL A 129 -24.40 -2.48 -6.77
N VAL A 130 -24.30 -1.28 -7.33
CA VAL A 130 -23.44 -0.99 -8.49
C VAL A 130 -22.34 -0.04 -8.08
N LYS A 131 -21.08 -0.39 -8.37
CA LYS A 131 -19.91 0.41 -8.00
C LYS A 131 -18.77 0.30 -9.03
N PRO A 132 -17.89 1.31 -9.15
CA PRO A 132 -16.69 1.19 -9.96
C PRO A 132 -15.75 0.13 -9.37
N LEU A 133 -15.13 -0.67 -10.23
CA LEU A 133 -14.17 -1.68 -9.81
C LEU A 133 -12.95 -1.01 -9.18
N ALA A 134 -12.45 0.05 -9.80
CA ALA A 134 -11.37 0.89 -9.27
C ALA A 134 -11.94 2.20 -8.70
N GLY A 135 -11.71 2.46 -7.40
CA GLY A 135 -12.18 3.68 -6.76
C GLY A 135 -12.21 3.57 -5.24
N MET A 136 -12.08 4.71 -4.56
CA MET A 136 -12.03 4.84 -3.10
C MET A 136 -13.11 5.81 -2.59
N GLY A 137 -13.49 5.64 -1.31
CA GLY A 137 -14.33 6.62 -0.61
C GLY A 137 -15.80 6.66 -1.04
N GLY A 138 -16.34 5.54 -1.53
CA GLY A 138 -17.77 5.42 -1.87
C GLY A 138 -18.22 6.19 -3.12
N LYS A 139 -17.33 6.88 -3.83
CA LYS A 139 -17.67 7.62 -5.05
C LYS A 139 -18.17 6.66 -6.14
N GLY A 140 -19.35 6.96 -6.69
CA GLY A 140 -20.00 6.13 -7.72
C GLY A 140 -20.62 4.84 -7.19
N VAL A 141 -20.68 4.62 -5.88
CA VAL A 141 -21.43 3.51 -5.28
C VAL A 141 -22.90 3.86 -5.22
N SER A 142 -23.76 2.97 -5.68
CA SER A 142 -25.23 3.09 -5.58
C SER A 142 -25.78 1.77 -5.07
N VAL A 143 -26.66 1.81 -4.05
CA VAL A 143 -27.09 0.64 -3.28
C VAL A 143 -28.59 0.38 -3.41
N ASN A 144 -29.02 -0.85 -3.16
CA ASN A 144 -30.42 -1.31 -3.19
C ASN A 144 -31.16 -0.94 -4.49
N LEU A 145 -30.49 -1.04 -5.62
CA LEU A 145 -31.04 -0.70 -6.93
C LEU A 145 -32.00 -1.79 -7.40
N ARG A 146 -33.14 -1.37 -7.95
CA ARG A 146 -34.14 -2.28 -8.53
C ARG A 146 -34.64 -1.74 -9.86
N GLY A 147 -34.72 -2.64 -10.84
CA GLY A 147 -35.27 -2.37 -12.16
C GLY A 147 -34.39 -1.50 -13.06
N ARG A 148 -34.83 -1.42 -14.31
CA ARG A 148 -34.06 -0.85 -15.44
C ARG A 148 -33.55 0.57 -15.18
N HIS A 149 -34.41 1.45 -14.69
CA HIS A 149 -34.10 2.87 -14.57
C HIS A 149 -32.96 3.12 -13.57
N GLU A 150 -33.11 2.65 -12.33
CA GLU A 150 -32.13 2.84 -11.26
C GLU A 150 -30.77 2.22 -11.59
N VAL A 151 -30.77 1.00 -12.13
CA VAL A 151 -29.54 0.30 -12.52
C VAL A 151 -28.82 1.03 -13.65
N THR A 152 -29.54 1.56 -14.63
CA THR A 152 -28.94 2.33 -15.75
C THR A 152 -28.23 3.57 -15.23
N GLU A 153 -28.92 4.40 -14.44
CA GLU A 153 -28.34 5.64 -13.89
C GLU A 153 -27.12 5.37 -13.01
N ALA A 154 -27.21 4.34 -12.17
CA ALA A 154 -26.12 3.94 -11.28
C ALA A 154 -24.92 3.42 -12.05
N PHE A 155 -25.14 2.60 -13.08
CA PHE A 155 -24.08 2.04 -13.93
C PHE A 155 -23.32 3.15 -14.66
N GLU A 156 -24.03 4.08 -15.29
CA GLU A 156 -23.40 5.22 -15.97
C GLU A 156 -22.63 6.11 -14.98
N ARG A 157 -23.17 6.33 -13.78
CA ARG A 157 -22.48 7.08 -12.72
C ARG A 157 -21.20 6.38 -12.29
N ALA A 158 -21.24 5.07 -12.06
CA ALA A 158 -20.07 4.27 -11.71
C ALA A 158 -19.01 4.33 -12.83
N LEU A 159 -19.43 4.19 -14.09
CA LEU A 159 -18.53 4.26 -15.24
C LEU A 159 -17.86 5.64 -15.40
N ARG A 160 -18.59 6.74 -15.15
CA ARG A 160 -18.03 8.10 -15.22
C ARG A 160 -16.94 8.38 -14.20
N VAL A 161 -16.99 7.72 -13.04
CA VAL A 161 -15.99 7.90 -11.97
C VAL A 161 -14.91 6.82 -11.97
N ASP A 162 -15.10 5.75 -12.74
CA ASP A 162 -14.14 4.68 -12.84
C ASP A 162 -12.87 5.16 -13.53
N VAL A 163 -11.72 4.73 -13.01
CA VAL A 163 -10.40 5.15 -13.48
C VAL A 163 -9.66 4.02 -14.21
N GLY A 164 -10.39 3.11 -14.85
CA GLY A 164 -9.84 2.06 -15.71
C GLY A 164 -10.02 0.63 -15.20
N GLY A 165 -11.01 0.36 -14.35
CA GLY A 165 -11.33 -0.96 -13.82
C GLY A 165 -12.67 -1.55 -14.30
N GLY A 166 -13.57 -0.76 -14.87
CA GLY A 166 -14.93 -1.17 -15.22
C GLY A 166 -15.91 -1.14 -14.03
N VAL A 167 -17.05 -1.81 -14.16
CA VAL A 167 -18.13 -1.78 -13.16
C VAL A 167 -18.37 -3.17 -12.58
N ILE A 168 -18.65 -3.25 -11.29
CA ILE A 168 -19.07 -4.48 -10.60
C ILE A 168 -20.47 -4.27 -10.02
N ALA A 169 -21.34 -5.27 -10.25
CA ALA A 169 -22.62 -5.41 -9.57
C ALA A 169 -22.49 -6.44 -8.45
N GLU A 170 -23.07 -6.16 -7.29
CA GLU A 170 -23.09 -7.06 -6.13
C GLU A 170 -24.50 -7.20 -5.59
N GLU A 171 -24.81 -8.34 -4.98
CA GLU A 171 -26.04 -8.55 -4.22
C GLU A 171 -26.14 -7.53 -3.08
N HIS A 172 -27.32 -6.91 -2.94
CA HIS A 172 -27.58 -6.02 -1.81
C HIS A 172 -28.00 -6.82 -0.58
N ILE A 173 -27.16 -6.80 0.44
CA ILE A 173 -27.46 -7.36 1.76
C ILE A 173 -28.12 -6.28 2.62
N GLU A 174 -29.33 -6.54 3.13
CA GLU A 174 -29.99 -5.67 4.10
C GLU A 174 -29.40 -5.89 5.50
N GLY A 175 -28.39 -5.09 5.84
CA GLY A 175 -27.76 -5.14 7.16
C GLY A 175 -28.25 -4.08 8.14
N ASP A 176 -28.09 -4.37 9.42
CA ASP A 176 -28.39 -3.44 10.53
C ASP A 176 -27.16 -3.08 11.38
N ARG A 177 -26.06 -3.83 11.28
CA ARG A 177 -24.79 -3.56 11.97
C ARG A 177 -23.62 -3.69 10.99
N GLU A 178 -22.76 -2.68 10.98
CA GLU A 178 -21.54 -2.64 10.17
C GLU A 178 -20.32 -2.55 11.08
N TYR A 179 -19.35 -3.44 10.86
CA TYR A 179 -18.12 -3.54 11.62
C TYR A 179 -16.91 -3.41 10.71
N ARG A 180 -15.86 -2.75 11.21
CA ARG A 180 -14.48 -2.92 10.73
C ARG A 180 -13.76 -3.84 11.69
N VAL A 181 -13.39 -5.01 11.21
CA VAL A 181 -12.68 -6.02 12.01
C VAL A 181 -11.23 -6.08 11.57
N LEU A 182 -10.30 -5.86 12.51
CA LEU A 182 -8.88 -6.09 12.28
C LEU A 182 -8.56 -7.53 12.69
N ALA A 183 -7.98 -8.30 11.77
CA ALA A 183 -7.66 -9.71 12.01
C ALA A 183 -6.36 -10.13 11.33
N THR A 184 -5.69 -11.08 11.97
CA THR A 184 -4.68 -11.93 11.35
C THR A 184 -5.34 -13.21 10.83
N GLN A 185 -4.56 -14.10 10.20
CA GLN A 185 -5.06 -15.37 9.67
C GLN A 185 -5.47 -16.38 10.75
N ASP A 186 -5.11 -16.13 12.01
CA ASP A 186 -5.35 -17.01 13.15
C ASP A 186 -6.24 -16.39 14.23
N ARG A 187 -6.40 -15.06 14.28
CA ARG A 187 -7.19 -14.40 15.33
C ARG A 187 -7.74 -13.03 14.94
N CYS A 188 -8.86 -12.70 15.57
CA CYS A 188 -9.42 -11.35 15.56
C CYS A 188 -8.68 -10.47 16.59
N ILE A 189 -8.30 -9.26 16.20
CA ILE A 189 -7.51 -8.31 17.01
C ILE A 189 -8.39 -7.19 17.58
N SER A 190 -9.39 -6.74 16.81
CA SER A 190 -10.26 -5.62 17.19
C SER A 190 -11.51 -5.62 16.33
N VAL A 191 -12.63 -5.19 16.90
CA VAL A 191 -13.91 -5.07 16.18
C VAL A 191 -14.48 -3.69 16.44
N VAL A 192 -14.51 -2.84 15.42
CA VAL A 192 -15.03 -1.47 15.53
C VAL A 192 -16.36 -1.37 14.79
N GLN A 193 -17.45 -1.25 15.54
CA GLN A 193 -18.75 -0.89 14.97
C GLN A 193 -18.72 0.56 14.47
N ARG A 194 -19.22 0.78 13.25
CA ARG A 194 -19.36 2.12 12.67
C ARG A 194 -20.72 2.69 12.94
N LEU A 195 -20.78 3.67 13.82
CA LEU A 195 -22.02 4.36 14.13
C LEU A 195 -22.27 5.48 13.14
N LEU A 196 -23.53 5.65 12.78
CA LEU A 196 -23.98 6.82 12.05
C LEU A 196 -23.74 8.09 12.90
N PRO A 197 -23.39 9.22 12.26
CA PRO A 197 -23.25 10.50 12.95
C PRO A 197 -24.55 10.86 13.66
N HIS A 198 -24.50 11.15 14.95
CA HIS A 198 -25.68 11.46 15.74
C HIS A 198 -25.39 12.50 16.83
N VAL A 199 -26.45 13.13 17.33
CA VAL A 199 -26.40 14.02 18.51
C VAL A 199 -27.43 13.58 19.55
N THR A 200 -27.25 14.02 20.80
CA THR A 200 -28.21 13.80 21.88
C THR A 200 -28.73 15.16 22.33
N GLY A 201 -30.05 15.33 22.38
CA GLY A 201 -30.68 16.55 22.86
C GLY A 201 -30.41 16.79 24.35
N ASP A 202 -30.21 18.04 24.71
CA ASP A 202 -30.12 18.53 26.09
C ASP A 202 -31.38 19.35 26.48
N GLY A 203 -32.37 19.46 25.59
CA GLY A 203 -33.60 20.24 25.78
C GLY A 203 -33.43 21.75 25.57
N VAL A 204 -32.23 22.25 25.26
CA VAL A 204 -31.94 23.70 25.16
C VAL A 204 -31.17 24.06 23.88
N SER A 205 -30.12 23.30 23.54
CA SER A 205 -29.24 23.53 22.41
C SER A 205 -29.89 23.10 21.10
N THR A 206 -29.67 23.87 20.04
CA THR A 206 -30.03 23.49 18.68
C THR A 206 -29.18 22.32 18.18
N ILE A 207 -29.67 21.57 17.19
CA ILE A 207 -28.89 20.50 16.54
C ILE A 207 -27.54 21.02 16.03
N ARG A 208 -27.48 22.24 15.50
CA ARG A 208 -26.23 22.90 15.07
C ARG A 208 -25.23 23.06 16.22
N GLU A 209 -25.70 23.52 17.38
CA GLU A 209 -24.86 23.71 18.57
C GLU A 209 -24.38 22.35 19.11
N LEU A 210 -25.26 21.35 19.16
CA LEU A 210 -24.91 19.99 19.56
C LEU A 210 -23.84 19.37 18.63
N ILE A 211 -23.97 19.53 17.31
CA ILE A 211 -22.96 19.10 16.33
C ILE A 211 -21.65 19.86 16.57
N THR A 212 -21.70 21.16 16.82
CA THR A 212 -20.51 21.99 17.06
C THR A 212 -19.76 21.57 18.31
N ALA A 213 -20.47 21.35 19.42
CA ALA A 213 -19.91 20.85 20.67
C ALA A 213 -19.29 19.46 20.49
N LYS A 214 -19.98 18.55 19.77
CA LYS A 214 -19.46 17.21 19.46
C LYS A 214 -18.18 17.29 18.61
N ASN A 215 -18.15 18.17 17.61
CA ASN A 215 -16.95 18.39 16.79
C ASN A 215 -15.76 18.95 17.60
N ALA A 216 -16.01 19.76 18.64
CA ALA A 216 -14.96 20.21 19.55
C ALA A 216 -14.34 19.04 20.34
N LEU A 217 -15.15 18.08 20.78
CA LEU A 217 -14.65 16.83 21.39
C LEU A 217 -13.86 15.99 20.38
N ARG A 218 -14.35 15.86 19.14
CA ARG A 218 -13.68 15.11 18.07
C ARG A 218 -12.26 15.63 17.77
N ARG A 219 -11.99 16.93 17.96
CA ARG A 219 -10.64 17.53 17.80
C ARG A 219 -9.61 16.99 18.78
N ARG A 220 -10.05 16.51 19.95
CA ARG A 220 -9.18 15.97 21.00
C ARG A 220 -8.93 14.47 20.85
N ASN A 221 -9.69 13.79 20.00
CA ASN A 221 -9.52 12.37 19.73
C ASN A 221 -8.65 12.14 18.48
N PRO A 222 -7.50 11.44 18.56
CA PRO A 222 -6.63 11.17 17.41
C PRO A 222 -7.32 10.48 16.22
N ALA A 223 -8.32 9.62 16.46
CA ALA A 223 -9.10 8.99 15.39
C ALA A 223 -10.02 9.97 14.66
N LEU A 224 -10.43 11.06 15.31
CA LEU A 224 -11.50 11.96 14.85
C LEU A 224 -11.02 13.38 14.58
N ILE A 225 -9.76 13.71 14.86
CA ILE A 225 -9.19 15.07 14.82
C ILE A 225 -9.45 15.83 13.51
N ASN A 226 -9.49 15.13 12.38
CA ASN A 226 -9.77 15.71 11.05
C ASN A 226 -11.04 15.15 10.40
N ARG A 227 -11.94 14.57 11.20
CA ARG A 227 -13.11 13.81 10.72
C ARG A 227 -14.38 14.32 11.39
N TYR A 228 -14.76 15.57 11.12
CA TYR A 228 -15.93 16.20 11.73
C TYR A 228 -17.24 15.68 11.16
N ILE A 229 -18.33 15.89 11.90
CA ILE A 229 -19.69 15.86 11.37
C ILE A 229 -19.88 17.16 10.57
N PRO A 230 -19.98 17.12 9.23
CA PRO A 230 -20.08 18.33 8.43
C PRO A 230 -21.45 18.99 8.59
N LEU A 231 -21.50 20.32 8.58
CA LEU A 231 -22.73 21.11 8.48
C LEU A 231 -22.92 21.52 7.02
N ASP A 232 -23.25 20.55 6.16
CA ASP A 232 -23.42 20.71 4.72
C ASP A 232 -24.84 20.31 4.26
N ALA A 233 -25.09 20.43 2.95
CA ALA A 233 -26.38 20.08 2.33
C ALA A 233 -26.80 18.62 2.55
N VAL A 234 -25.87 17.69 2.80
CA VAL A 234 -26.20 16.29 3.08
C VAL A 234 -26.79 16.16 4.49
N THR A 235 -26.19 16.82 5.48
CA THR A 235 -26.75 16.89 6.84
C THR A 235 -28.12 17.57 6.84
N GLU A 236 -28.26 18.70 6.15
CA GLU A 236 -29.53 19.43 6.07
C GLU A 236 -30.63 18.59 5.41
N ARG A 237 -30.31 17.93 4.29
CA ARG A 237 -31.25 17.06 3.59
C ARG A 237 -31.70 15.89 4.46
N HIS A 238 -30.77 15.25 5.18
CA HIS A 238 -31.10 14.12 6.05
C HIS A 238 -32.06 14.53 7.17
N LEU A 239 -31.75 15.64 7.86
CA LEU A 239 -32.62 16.19 8.90
C LEU A 239 -34.00 16.57 8.34
N ALA A 240 -34.05 17.19 7.16
CA ALA A 240 -35.31 17.56 6.51
C ALA A 240 -36.19 16.33 6.20
N CYS A 241 -35.61 15.20 5.79
CA CYS A 241 -36.34 13.94 5.61
C CYS A 241 -36.94 13.39 6.91
N GLN A 242 -36.42 13.79 8.07
CA GLN A 242 -36.95 13.47 9.40
C GLN A 242 -37.92 14.55 9.93
N GLY A 243 -38.17 15.61 9.16
CA GLY A 243 -38.97 16.76 9.60
C GLY A 243 -38.24 17.67 10.60
N LEU A 244 -36.91 17.61 10.64
CA LEU A 244 -36.06 18.41 11.52
C LEU A 244 -35.26 19.44 10.72
N ALA A 245 -34.78 20.48 11.40
CA ALA A 245 -33.88 21.48 10.85
C ALA A 245 -32.70 21.72 11.82
N LEU A 246 -31.61 22.30 11.32
CA LEU A 246 -30.40 22.54 12.14
C LEU A 246 -30.64 23.45 13.36
N ASN A 247 -31.67 24.29 13.33
CA ASN A 247 -32.08 25.15 14.45
C ASN A 247 -33.12 24.52 15.37
N ALA A 248 -33.54 23.27 15.13
CA ALA A 248 -34.44 22.55 16.02
C ALA A 248 -33.72 22.21 17.34
N VAL A 249 -34.46 22.28 18.45
CA VAL A 249 -34.01 21.83 19.76
C VAL A 249 -34.60 20.44 20.02
N LEU A 250 -33.74 19.48 20.32
CA LEU A 250 -34.16 18.11 20.63
C LEU A 250 -34.50 17.98 22.12
N GLU A 251 -35.55 17.22 22.44
CA GLU A 251 -35.88 16.85 23.81
C GLU A 251 -34.67 16.24 24.53
N ALA A 252 -34.55 16.52 25.82
CA ALA A 252 -33.45 16.00 26.64
C ALA A 252 -33.39 14.46 26.57
N GLY A 253 -32.23 13.92 26.20
CA GLY A 253 -32.01 12.47 26.05
C GLY A 253 -32.44 11.89 24.70
N ARG A 254 -33.18 12.63 23.86
CA ARG A 254 -33.49 12.17 22.49
C ARG A 254 -32.23 12.13 21.65
N ARG A 255 -31.87 10.95 21.16
CA ARG A 255 -30.78 10.79 20.20
C ARG A 255 -31.32 10.89 18.78
N GLU A 256 -30.60 11.59 17.92
CA GLU A 256 -30.99 11.79 16.52
C GLU A 256 -29.80 11.56 15.60
N VAL A 257 -30.00 10.72 14.58
CA VAL A 257 -29.03 10.52 13.51
C VAL A 257 -29.09 11.75 12.61
N VAL A 258 -27.94 12.38 12.37
CA VAL A 258 -27.84 13.62 11.59
C VAL A 258 -27.34 13.40 10.16
N ARG A 259 -26.84 12.19 9.84
CA ARG A 259 -26.44 11.77 8.49
C ARG A 259 -26.61 10.26 8.33
N ASP A 260 -26.92 9.82 7.10
CA ASP A 260 -27.10 8.42 6.71
C ASP A 260 -25.82 7.72 6.20
N VAL A 261 -24.65 8.37 6.33
CA VAL A 261 -23.35 7.81 5.92
C VAL A 261 -22.45 7.58 7.12
N GLY A 262 -22.11 6.31 7.39
CA GLY A 262 -21.36 5.88 8.58
C GLY A 262 -19.83 5.90 8.48
N GLY A 263 -19.27 6.30 7.33
CA GLY A 263 -17.82 6.43 7.19
C GLY A 263 -17.24 7.43 8.18
N LEU A 264 -16.08 7.13 8.78
CA LEU A 264 -15.45 8.04 9.75
C LEU A 264 -15.23 9.44 9.15
N SER A 265 -14.84 9.55 7.88
CA SER A 265 -14.70 10.82 7.14
C SER A 265 -16.00 11.61 6.98
N SER A 266 -17.15 10.96 7.14
CA SER A 266 -18.48 11.57 7.05
C SER A 266 -19.08 11.88 8.43
N GLY A 267 -18.25 11.82 9.48
CA GLY A 267 -18.67 12.07 10.86
C GLY A 267 -19.01 10.81 11.64
N GLY A 268 -18.84 9.62 11.06
CA GLY A 268 -19.13 8.35 11.75
C GLY A 268 -18.33 8.20 13.03
N GLU A 269 -18.81 7.35 13.94
CA GLU A 269 -18.22 7.19 15.27
C GLU A 269 -17.74 5.76 15.49
N PRO A 270 -16.48 5.56 15.89
CA PRO A 270 -15.95 4.23 16.17
C PRO A 270 -16.38 3.78 17.56
N ALA A 271 -17.00 2.62 17.65
CA ALA A 271 -17.26 1.93 18.91
C ALA A 271 -16.57 0.57 18.91
N GLU A 272 -15.70 0.31 19.88
CA GLU A 272 -14.99 -0.96 20.00
C GLU A 272 -15.89 -2.01 20.66
N ARG A 273 -15.98 -3.20 20.05
CA ARG A 273 -16.95 -4.27 20.35
C ARG A 273 -16.30 -5.66 20.38
N LEU A 274 -14.98 -5.78 20.51
CA LEU A 274 -14.32 -7.09 20.46
C LEU A 274 -14.86 -8.04 21.55
N ASP A 275 -15.19 -7.52 22.73
CA ASP A 275 -15.62 -8.32 23.88
C ASP A 275 -17.09 -8.78 23.78
N ASP A 276 -17.94 -8.10 23.02
CA ASP A 276 -19.40 -8.31 23.04
C ASP A 276 -20.03 -8.59 21.66
N VAL A 277 -19.24 -8.58 20.58
CA VAL A 277 -19.69 -9.00 19.24
C VAL A 277 -19.74 -10.53 19.11
N GLU A 278 -20.67 -10.99 18.27
CA GLU A 278 -20.86 -12.40 17.96
C GLU A 278 -19.60 -13.03 17.32
N ASP A 279 -19.24 -14.24 17.74
CA ASP A 279 -18.01 -14.90 17.27
C ASP A 279 -17.99 -15.15 15.76
N ALA A 280 -19.15 -15.34 15.14
CA ALA A 280 -19.27 -15.47 13.69
C ALA A 280 -18.67 -14.26 12.93
N VAL A 281 -18.76 -13.05 13.49
CA VAL A 281 -18.14 -11.84 12.90
C VAL A 281 -16.62 -11.92 12.96
N LYS A 282 -16.07 -12.39 14.09
CA LYS A 282 -14.62 -12.58 14.30
C LYS A 282 -14.10 -13.67 13.37
N GLU A 283 -14.78 -14.80 13.29
CA GLU A 283 -14.44 -15.95 12.43
C GLU A 283 -14.45 -15.56 10.95
N ALA A 284 -15.47 -14.83 10.50
CA ALA A 284 -15.55 -14.35 9.12
C ALA A 284 -14.36 -13.45 8.75
N ALA A 285 -13.89 -12.60 9.67
CA ALA A 285 -12.73 -11.74 9.45
C ALA A 285 -11.40 -12.51 9.39
N VAL A 286 -11.22 -13.49 10.28
CA VAL A 286 -10.04 -14.38 10.29
C VAL A 286 -9.98 -15.20 9.00
N ALA A 287 -11.11 -15.79 8.61
CA ALA A 287 -11.22 -16.55 7.37
C ALA A 287 -10.98 -15.65 6.13
N ALA A 288 -11.46 -14.41 6.15
CA ALA A 288 -11.20 -13.44 5.09
C ALA A 288 -9.70 -13.10 4.94
N ALA A 289 -8.99 -12.91 6.05
CA ALA A 289 -7.54 -12.70 6.02
C ALA A 289 -6.81 -13.93 5.44
N ALA A 290 -7.20 -15.13 5.87
CA ALA A 290 -6.60 -16.39 5.39
C ALA A 290 -6.89 -16.68 3.91
N ALA A 291 -8.06 -16.25 3.39
CA ALA A 291 -8.49 -16.52 2.02
C ALA A 291 -7.66 -15.80 0.95
N VAL A 292 -7.05 -14.65 1.27
CA VAL A 292 -6.31 -13.83 0.31
C VAL A 292 -4.80 -14.13 0.36
N PRO A 293 -4.20 -14.62 -0.74
CA PRO A 293 -2.77 -14.94 -0.77
C PRO A 293 -1.88 -13.73 -0.42
N GLY A 294 -0.97 -13.92 0.54
CA GLY A 294 -0.04 -12.89 1.00
C GLY A 294 -0.69 -11.82 1.89
N LEU A 295 -1.93 -12.01 2.36
CA LEU A 295 -2.57 -11.13 3.33
C LEU A 295 -2.54 -11.75 4.73
N THR A 296 -1.47 -11.50 5.47
CA THR A 296 -1.29 -11.97 6.86
C THR A 296 -2.07 -11.14 7.88
N TRP A 297 -2.43 -9.92 7.50
CA TRP A 297 -3.13 -8.91 8.29
C TRP A 297 -4.14 -8.19 7.41
N SER A 298 -5.35 -7.99 7.91
CA SER A 298 -6.38 -7.26 7.17
C SER A 298 -7.35 -6.51 8.06
N GLY A 299 -8.02 -5.52 7.46
CA GLY A 299 -9.21 -4.89 8.02
C GLY A 299 -10.41 -5.21 7.14
N SER A 300 -11.28 -6.08 7.61
CA SER A 300 -12.48 -6.52 6.90
C SER A 300 -13.66 -5.64 7.29
N ASP A 301 -14.36 -5.09 6.31
CA ASP A 301 -15.63 -4.41 6.51
C ASP A 301 -16.74 -5.47 6.40
N ILE A 302 -17.41 -5.73 7.52
CA ILE A 302 -18.40 -6.80 7.67
C ILE A 302 -19.76 -6.20 7.98
N LEU A 303 -20.76 -6.60 7.19
CA LEU A 303 -22.15 -6.26 7.41
C LEU A 303 -22.88 -7.46 8.00
N VAL A 304 -23.62 -7.26 9.09
CA VAL A 304 -24.46 -8.30 9.67
C VAL A 304 -25.88 -8.16 9.12
N GLU A 305 -26.35 -9.21 8.46
CA GLU A 305 -27.66 -9.28 7.85
C GLU A 305 -28.78 -9.24 8.90
N LYS A 306 -29.76 -8.37 8.66
CA LYS A 306 -30.91 -8.19 9.54
C LYS A 306 -31.76 -9.46 9.57
N GLY A 307 -32.17 -9.86 10.77
CA GLY A 307 -33.05 -11.03 10.99
C GLY A 307 -32.32 -12.37 11.02
N THR A 308 -31.30 -12.59 10.20
CA THR A 308 -30.50 -13.84 10.21
C THR A 308 -29.29 -13.75 11.14
N GLY A 309 -28.72 -12.55 11.34
CA GLY A 309 -27.47 -12.36 12.06
C GLY A 309 -26.23 -12.83 11.29
N ARG A 310 -26.36 -13.18 10.01
CA ARG A 310 -25.25 -13.70 9.21
C ARG A 310 -24.25 -12.57 8.87
N PRO A 311 -22.94 -12.75 9.14
CA PRO A 311 -21.92 -11.80 8.73
C PRO A 311 -21.59 -11.95 7.24
N TRP A 312 -21.45 -10.83 6.54
CA TRP A 312 -21.07 -10.75 5.14
C TRP A 312 -19.85 -9.84 4.98
N VAL A 313 -18.75 -10.37 4.43
CA VAL A 313 -17.53 -9.61 4.17
C VAL A 313 -17.73 -8.77 2.91
N ILE A 314 -17.87 -7.46 3.10
CA ILE A 314 -18.16 -6.49 2.04
C ILE A 314 -16.89 -6.02 1.34
N GLU A 315 -15.84 -5.73 2.11
CA GLU A 315 -14.55 -5.25 1.60
C GLU A 315 -13.41 -5.74 2.51
N ILE A 316 -12.21 -5.89 1.94
CA ILE A 316 -10.98 -6.14 2.70
C ILE A 316 -9.99 -5.02 2.42
N ASN A 317 -9.43 -4.45 3.49
CA ASN A 317 -8.40 -3.43 3.43
C ASN A 317 -7.06 -4.02 3.88
N SER A 318 -6.02 -3.86 3.06
CA SER A 318 -4.68 -4.40 3.34
C SER A 318 -3.81 -3.50 4.22
N THR A 319 -4.14 -2.21 4.35
CA THR A 319 -3.49 -1.28 5.28
C THR A 319 -4.55 -0.53 6.09
N PRO A 320 -5.39 -1.24 6.86
CA PRO A 320 -6.47 -0.61 7.59
C PRO A 320 -5.93 0.36 8.64
N ASP A 321 -6.64 1.45 8.92
CA ASP A 321 -6.23 2.34 10.02
C ASP A 321 -6.43 1.66 11.37
N LEU A 322 -5.56 1.98 12.33
CA LEU A 322 -5.59 1.44 13.70
C LEU A 322 -6.39 2.35 14.64
N LEU A 323 -6.73 3.56 14.18
CA LEU A 323 -7.14 4.66 15.04
C LEU A 323 -8.51 4.41 15.67
N GLY A 324 -9.47 3.89 14.91
CA GLY A 324 -10.80 3.58 15.46
C GLY A 324 -10.76 2.52 16.56
N SER A 325 -9.72 1.69 16.61
CA SER A 325 -9.52 0.66 17.62
C SER A 325 -8.74 1.16 18.83
N THR A 326 -7.72 2.00 18.59
CA THR A 326 -6.88 2.57 19.67
C THR A 326 -7.53 3.76 20.36
N TYR A 327 -8.32 4.55 19.62
CA TYR A 327 -9.02 5.73 20.14
C TYR A 327 -10.53 5.68 19.83
N PRO A 328 -11.25 4.59 20.18
CA PRO A 328 -12.69 4.52 19.98
C PRO A 328 -13.43 5.60 20.78
N LEU A 329 -14.58 6.03 20.31
CA LEU A 329 -15.42 6.96 21.08
C LEU A 329 -16.17 6.22 22.20
N TYR A 330 -16.52 4.96 21.97
CA TYR A 330 -17.20 4.08 22.94
C TYR A 330 -16.56 2.69 22.96
N GLY A 331 -16.70 1.96 24.07
CA GLY A 331 -16.09 0.64 24.25
C GLY A 331 -14.62 0.72 24.70
N THR A 332 -13.96 -0.42 24.78
CA THR A 332 -12.60 -0.54 25.35
C THR A 332 -11.51 -0.25 24.31
N PRO A 333 -10.58 0.69 24.53
CA PRO A 333 -9.45 0.91 23.64
C PRO A 333 -8.58 -0.35 23.46
N ARG A 334 -8.10 -0.58 22.25
CA ARG A 334 -7.18 -1.70 21.91
C ARG A 334 -5.83 -1.16 21.46
N ASP A 335 -4.77 -1.65 22.09
CA ASP A 335 -3.40 -1.39 21.63
C ASP A 335 -3.06 -2.29 20.42
N VAL A 336 -3.56 -1.87 19.27
CA VAL A 336 -3.32 -2.59 18.02
C VAL A 336 -1.87 -2.41 17.54
N ALA A 337 -1.22 -1.30 17.91
CA ALA A 337 0.15 -1.00 17.49
C ALA A 337 1.17 -1.93 18.16
N GLU A 338 0.93 -2.34 19.41
CA GLU A 338 1.73 -3.38 20.07
C GLU A 338 1.64 -4.72 19.34
N GLN A 339 0.45 -5.08 18.85
CA GLN A 339 0.24 -6.32 18.08
C GLN A 339 0.96 -6.27 16.73
N THR A 340 0.85 -5.16 15.99
CA THR A 340 1.56 -4.99 14.71
C THR A 340 3.07 -5.02 14.91
N TRP A 341 3.58 -4.41 15.99
CA TRP A 341 4.99 -4.49 16.35
C TRP A 341 5.45 -5.93 16.61
N LYS A 342 4.74 -6.69 17.45
CA LYS A 342 5.06 -8.09 17.75
C LYS A 342 5.11 -8.96 16.49
N ILE A 343 4.10 -8.84 15.63
CA ILE A 343 4.03 -9.57 14.35
C ILE A 343 5.24 -9.21 13.46
N ARG A 344 5.51 -7.92 13.29
CA ARG A 344 6.61 -7.46 12.44
C ARG A 344 7.97 -7.86 12.95
N LEU A 345 8.22 -7.74 14.25
CA LEU A 345 9.49 -8.13 14.85
C LEU A 345 9.72 -9.65 14.74
N ALA A 346 8.67 -10.46 14.92
CA ALA A 346 8.73 -11.91 14.77
C ALA A 346 9.05 -12.33 13.32
N GLY A 347 8.45 -11.67 12.34
CA GLY A 347 8.72 -11.90 10.91
C GLY A 347 10.07 -11.35 10.42
N THR A 348 10.71 -10.46 11.18
CA THR A 348 11.96 -9.80 10.79
C THR A 348 13.18 -10.59 11.26
N ARG A 349 14.12 -10.85 10.34
CA ARG A 349 15.39 -11.51 10.64
C ARG A 349 16.49 -10.50 10.97
N PRO A 350 17.47 -10.85 11.82
CA PRO A 350 18.65 -10.02 12.02
C PRO A 350 19.36 -9.71 10.70
N LYS A 351 19.87 -8.49 10.61
CA LYS A 351 20.57 -8.02 9.42
C LYS A 351 21.86 -8.82 9.21
N PRO A 352 22.11 -9.38 8.01
CA PRO A 352 23.38 -10.04 7.75
C PRO A 352 24.54 -9.05 7.78
N THR A 353 25.68 -9.50 8.30
CA THR A 353 26.94 -8.77 8.35
C THR A 353 27.97 -9.43 7.42
N GLY A 354 29.09 -8.74 7.15
CA GLY A 354 30.17 -9.26 6.31
C GLY A 354 30.04 -8.96 4.82
N GLN A 355 30.98 -9.48 4.04
CA GLN A 355 31.04 -9.29 2.58
C GLN A 355 29.88 -9.98 1.86
N ALA A 356 29.55 -9.51 0.66
CA ALA A 356 28.58 -10.14 -0.20
C ALA A 356 29.15 -11.43 -0.79
N GLU A 357 28.37 -12.51 -0.76
CA GLU A 357 28.69 -13.72 -1.52
C GLU A 357 28.58 -13.42 -3.02
N LEU A 358 29.67 -13.67 -3.74
CA LEU A 358 29.71 -13.59 -5.20
C LEU A 358 29.35 -14.96 -5.80
N PRO A 359 28.61 -14.99 -6.93
CA PRO A 359 28.37 -16.22 -7.66
C PRO A 359 29.70 -16.82 -8.20
N ALA A 360 29.80 -18.15 -8.22
CA ALA A 360 31.04 -18.87 -8.49
C ALA A 360 31.62 -18.62 -9.90
N SER A 361 30.80 -18.28 -10.89
CA SER A 361 31.26 -17.93 -12.25
C SER A 361 30.16 -17.23 -13.06
N ARG A 362 30.56 -16.63 -14.20
CA ARG A 362 29.65 -16.24 -15.29
C ARG A 362 29.13 -17.51 -15.96
N ARG A 363 27.83 -17.78 -15.91
CA ARG A 363 27.23 -18.88 -16.71
C ARG A 363 27.16 -18.43 -18.18
N ALA A 364 27.70 -19.26 -19.08
CA ALA A 364 27.90 -18.94 -20.50
C ALA A 364 26.59 -18.65 -21.27
N ASP A 365 25.45 -19.18 -20.80
CA ASP A 365 24.14 -19.13 -21.48
C ASP A 365 23.33 -17.83 -21.24
N SER A 366 24.00 -16.73 -20.88
CA SER A 366 23.37 -15.49 -20.40
C SER A 366 23.51 -14.32 -21.36
N ASP A 367 23.51 -14.59 -22.67
CA ASP A 367 23.25 -13.52 -23.64
C ASP A 367 21.76 -13.13 -23.55
N MET A 368 21.51 -11.89 -23.15
CA MET A 368 20.17 -11.32 -23.07
C MET A 368 19.40 -11.40 -24.40
N SER A 369 20.11 -11.51 -25.52
CA SER A 369 19.53 -11.71 -26.86
C SER A 369 18.71 -13.01 -26.96
N LEU A 370 19.07 -14.06 -26.20
CA LEU A 370 18.39 -15.36 -26.20
C LEU A 370 16.98 -15.29 -25.58
N TYR A 371 16.77 -14.37 -24.65
CA TYR A 371 15.51 -14.22 -23.91
C TYR A 371 14.58 -13.17 -24.52
N VAL A 372 15.12 -12.28 -25.36
CA VAL A 372 14.38 -11.17 -25.96
C VAL A 372 14.33 -11.39 -27.47
N GLY A 373 13.44 -12.27 -27.92
CA GLY A 373 13.19 -12.47 -29.35
C GLY A 373 12.83 -11.17 -30.09
N ASP A 374 12.84 -11.21 -31.42
CA ASP A 374 12.67 -10.04 -32.32
C ASP A 374 11.28 -9.35 -32.25
N ARG A 375 10.36 -9.84 -31.42
CA ARG A 375 8.92 -9.45 -31.39
C ARG A 375 8.60 -8.07 -30.81
N SER A 376 9.50 -7.10 -30.88
CA SER A 376 9.46 -5.92 -29.99
C SER A 376 9.83 -4.58 -30.63
N GLY A 377 9.65 -4.47 -31.95
CA GLY A 377 9.51 -3.18 -32.63
C GLY A 377 10.66 -2.19 -32.41
N GLY A 378 11.91 -2.66 -32.45
CA GLY A 378 13.09 -1.78 -32.45
C GLY A 378 13.47 -1.13 -31.11
N HIS A 379 12.85 -1.48 -29.98
CA HIS A 379 13.22 -0.90 -28.69
C HIS A 379 14.53 -1.47 -28.11
N ARG A 380 15.54 -0.62 -27.88
CA ARG A 380 16.89 -0.98 -27.36
C ARG A 380 16.94 -1.47 -25.90
N THR A 381 15.83 -1.46 -25.16
CA THR A 381 15.76 -1.90 -23.75
C THR A 381 14.64 -2.91 -23.50
N THR A 382 14.79 -3.74 -22.45
CA THR A 382 13.77 -4.66 -21.95
C THR A 382 13.54 -4.47 -20.45
N ARG A 383 12.43 -4.98 -19.91
CA ARG A 383 12.12 -4.96 -18.47
C ARG A 383 12.44 -6.31 -17.85
N LEU A 384 12.88 -6.32 -16.59
CA LEU A 384 13.08 -7.57 -15.83
C LEU A 384 11.85 -8.47 -15.90
N SER A 385 10.64 -7.90 -15.75
CA SER A 385 9.41 -8.68 -15.77
C SER A 385 9.23 -9.49 -17.06
N ARG A 386 9.67 -8.98 -18.22
CA ARG A 386 9.58 -9.73 -19.48
C ARG A 386 10.58 -10.87 -19.52
N LEU A 387 11.80 -10.64 -19.06
CA LEU A 387 12.86 -11.65 -18.99
C LEU A 387 12.46 -12.80 -18.06
N VAL A 388 11.94 -12.47 -16.88
CA VAL A 388 11.43 -13.46 -15.91
C VAL A 388 10.27 -14.25 -16.50
N SER A 389 9.32 -13.59 -17.20
CA SER A 389 8.24 -14.30 -17.89
C SER A 389 8.76 -15.32 -18.91
N SER A 390 9.66 -14.91 -19.80
CA SER A 390 10.21 -15.81 -20.82
C SER A 390 11.03 -16.96 -20.24
N MET A 391 11.76 -16.72 -19.14
CA MET A 391 12.48 -17.77 -18.42
C MET A 391 11.53 -18.78 -17.76
N LEU A 392 10.46 -18.32 -17.12
CA LEU A 392 9.47 -19.21 -16.51
C LEU A 392 8.75 -20.06 -17.57
N GLU A 393 8.38 -19.46 -18.70
CA GLU A 393 7.78 -20.17 -19.84
C GLU A 393 8.73 -21.22 -20.43
N SER A 394 10.04 -20.93 -20.50
CA SER A 394 11.03 -21.93 -20.96
C SER A 394 11.21 -23.08 -19.96
N TRP A 395 10.95 -22.84 -18.68
CA TRP A 395 10.88 -23.88 -17.64
C TRP A 395 9.53 -24.62 -17.61
N GLY A 396 8.62 -24.33 -18.53
CA GLY A 396 7.31 -24.99 -18.64
C GLY A 396 6.22 -24.41 -17.72
N TRP A 397 6.46 -23.27 -17.08
CA TRP A 397 5.48 -22.60 -16.23
C TRP A 397 4.47 -21.82 -17.07
N ARG A 398 3.25 -21.65 -16.56
CA ARG A 398 2.20 -20.88 -17.22
C ARG A 398 1.90 -19.60 -16.46
N ILE A 399 1.84 -18.47 -17.17
CA ILE A 399 1.58 -17.16 -16.58
C ILE A 399 0.22 -16.65 -17.07
N ARG A 400 -0.69 -16.40 -16.13
CA ARG A 400 -2.05 -15.91 -16.41
C ARG A 400 -2.30 -14.58 -15.72
N PRO A 401 -2.53 -13.48 -16.45
CA PRO A 401 -2.98 -12.22 -15.86
C PRO A 401 -4.38 -12.37 -15.27
N CYS A 402 -4.55 -11.99 -14.00
CA CYS A 402 -5.85 -12.01 -13.31
C CYS A 402 -6.46 -10.61 -13.19
N SER A 403 -5.61 -9.57 -13.17
CA SER A 403 -6.03 -8.16 -13.21
C SER A 403 -4.95 -7.26 -13.83
N GLN A 404 -5.12 -5.94 -13.71
CA GLN A 404 -4.13 -4.95 -14.11
C GLN A 404 -2.82 -5.11 -13.30
N ASP A 405 -2.89 -5.58 -12.06
CA ASP A 405 -1.74 -5.63 -11.16
C ASP A 405 -1.31 -7.05 -10.77
N VAL A 406 -2.17 -8.06 -10.92
CA VAL A 406 -1.97 -9.42 -10.38
C VAL A 406 -1.81 -10.48 -11.48
N LEU A 407 -0.87 -11.40 -11.28
CA LEU A 407 -0.58 -12.58 -12.09
C LEU A 407 -0.76 -13.84 -11.23
N ALA A 408 -1.40 -14.86 -11.79
CA ALA A 408 -1.29 -16.25 -11.35
C ALA A 408 -0.21 -16.94 -12.18
N VAL A 409 0.71 -17.64 -11.52
CA VAL A 409 1.84 -18.32 -12.14
C VAL A 409 1.79 -19.78 -11.71
N GLU A 410 1.48 -20.67 -12.64
CA GLU A 410 1.29 -22.11 -12.42
C GLU A 410 2.57 -22.85 -12.79
N ASP A 411 3.08 -23.67 -11.87
CA ASP A 411 4.25 -24.52 -12.11
C ASP A 411 3.86 -25.81 -12.88
N PRO A 412 4.83 -26.57 -13.43
CA PRO A 412 4.56 -27.78 -14.18
C PRO A 412 3.84 -28.89 -13.38
N GLU A 413 3.83 -28.82 -12.04
CA GLU A 413 3.16 -29.77 -11.15
C GLU A 413 1.70 -29.36 -10.84
N GLY A 414 1.29 -28.17 -11.30
CA GLY A 414 -0.03 -27.58 -11.10
C GLY A 414 -0.15 -26.72 -9.84
N GLY A 415 0.97 -26.38 -9.18
CA GLY A 415 1.00 -25.44 -8.05
C GLY A 415 0.86 -24.00 -8.53
N VAL A 416 -0.02 -23.21 -7.88
CA VAL A 416 -0.26 -21.81 -8.26
C VAL A 416 0.41 -20.86 -7.29
N ALA A 417 1.18 -19.92 -7.83
CA ALA A 417 1.82 -18.85 -7.10
C ALA A 417 1.30 -17.48 -7.56
N TRP A 418 1.21 -16.53 -6.64
CA TRP A 418 0.65 -15.21 -6.89
C TRP A 418 1.73 -14.15 -6.90
N PHE A 419 1.76 -13.36 -7.96
CA PHE A 419 2.72 -12.27 -8.14
C PHE A 419 2.04 -11.01 -8.62
N THR A 420 2.67 -9.86 -8.37
CA THR A 420 2.36 -8.66 -9.16
C THR A 420 2.95 -8.75 -10.56
N ARG A 421 2.57 -7.85 -11.48
CA ARG A 421 3.18 -7.78 -12.83
C ARG A 421 4.70 -7.52 -12.85
N ASN A 422 5.28 -7.09 -11.74
CA ASN A 422 6.72 -6.92 -11.57
C ASN A 422 7.36 -8.09 -10.80
N PHE A 423 6.67 -9.23 -10.67
CA PHE A 423 7.16 -10.42 -9.98
C PHE A 423 7.50 -10.23 -8.49
N LEU A 424 6.78 -9.34 -7.82
CA LEU A 424 6.75 -9.31 -6.34
C LEU A 424 5.68 -10.28 -5.85
N GLY A 425 6.09 -11.31 -5.10
CA GLY A 425 5.24 -12.40 -4.62
C GLY A 425 4.85 -12.25 -3.15
N VAL A 426 4.35 -13.35 -2.57
CA VAL A 426 3.78 -13.34 -1.20
C VAL A 426 4.80 -13.15 -0.08
N SER A 427 6.10 -13.31 -0.35
CA SER A 427 7.15 -12.98 0.64
C SER A 427 7.89 -11.67 0.34
N ASP A 428 7.37 -10.85 -0.58
CA ASP A 428 7.81 -9.47 -0.81
C ASP A 428 6.85 -8.51 -0.08
N THR A 429 7.21 -8.10 1.14
CA THR A 429 6.36 -7.31 2.02
C THR A 429 6.11 -5.90 1.47
N ILE A 430 4.97 -5.31 1.84
CA ILE A 430 4.55 -3.99 1.35
C ILE A 430 5.46 -2.85 1.83
N ALA A 431 6.07 -2.95 3.01
CA ALA A 431 6.80 -1.85 3.64
C ALA A 431 8.04 -1.42 2.81
N PRO A 432 8.99 -2.33 2.47
CA PRO A 432 10.09 -2.00 1.58
C PRO A 432 9.61 -1.50 0.22
N ARG A 433 8.56 -2.13 -0.33
CA ARG A 433 8.03 -1.75 -1.65
C ARG A 433 7.49 -0.32 -1.69
N GLN A 434 6.76 0.12 -0.66
CA GLN A 434 6.31 1.51 -0.60
C GLN A 434 7.46 2.50 -0.42
N LEU A 435 8.49 2.12 0.34
CA LEU A 435 9.68 2.95 0.54
C LEU A 435 10.51 3.11 -0.74
N ILE A 436 10.74 2.05 -1.52
CA ILE A 436 11.52 2.14 -2.77
C ILE A 436 10.87 3.12 -3.77
N GLY A 437 9.55 3.24 -3.75
CA GLY A 437 8.82 4.28 -4.50
C GLY A 437 8.99 5.71 -3.97
N ARG A 438 9.76 5.92 -2.90
CA ARG A 438 10.02 7.22 -2.24
C ARG A 438 11.50 7.56 -2.28
N SER A 439 12.00 7.85 -3.48
CA SER A 439 13.42 7.99 -3.81
C SER A 439 14.22 8.87 -2.82
N GLY A 440 13.68 10.02 -2.39
CA GLY A 440 14.34 10.89 -1.40
C GLY A 440 14.45 10.29 0.02
N THR A 441 13.53 9.42 0.42
CA THR A 441 13.60 8.73 1.73
C THR A 441 14.56 7.54 1.65
N THR A 442 14.47 6.74 0.59
CA THR A 442 15.44 5.67 0.29
C THR A 442 16.86 6.20 0.33
N ARG A 443 17.11 7.36 -0.30
CA ARG A 443 18.42 8.01 -0.32
C ARG A 443 18.94 8.41 1.06
N ARG A 444 18.07 8.86 1.96
CA ARG A 444 18.45 9.20 3.35
C ARG A 444 18.85 7.95 4.14
N LEU A 445 18.12 6.84 3.95
CA LEU A 445 18.46 5.55 4.56
C LEU A 445 19.80 4.99 4.07
N LEU A 446 20.03 5.04 2.74
CA LEU A 446 21.34 4.71 2.16
C LEU A 446 22.45 5.55 2.80
N GLY A 447 22.19 6.83 3.04
CA GLY A 447 23.15 7.73 3.69
C GLY A 447 23.43 7.44 5.15
N ALA A 448 22.40 7.21 5.95
CA ALA A 448 22.57 6.82 7.34
C ALA A 448 23.29 5.46 7.49
N SER A 449 23.19 4.59 6.48
CA SER A 449 23.89 3.30 6.43
C SER A 449 25.29 3.37 5.82
N GLY A 450 25.81 4.57 5.52
CA GLY A 450 27.15 4.74 4.95
C GLY A 450 27.32 4.25 3.51
N VAL A 451 26.23 4.04 2.77
CA VAL A 451 26.30 3.55 1.38
C VAL A 451 26.83 4.66 0.45
N PRO A 452 27.93 4.42 -0.29
CA PRO A 452 28.43 5.35 -1.29
C PRO A 452 27.39 5.58 -2.39
N ARG A 453 27.01 6.83 -2.62
CA ARG A 453 25.95 7.20 -3.56
C ARG A 453 26.28 8.48 -4.31
N VAL A 454 25.76 8.60 -5.52
CA VAL A 454 25.96 9.81 -6.34
C VAL A 454 25.34 11.01 -5.67
N ALA A 455 25.94 12.21 -5.76
CA ALA A 455 25.42 13.43 -5.13
C ALA A 455 24.01 13.80 -5.64
N GLY A 456 23.13 14.20 -4.73
CA GLY A 456 21.71 14.44 -5.02
C GLY A 456 20.91 14.78 -3.78
N ARG A 457 19.78 15.46 -3.96
CA ARG A 457 18.88 15.91 -2.87
C ARG A 457 17.43 16.01 -3.35
N LEU A 458 16.49 16.02 -2.41
CA LEU A 458 15.11 16.36 -2.72
C LEU A 458 15.02 17.88 -2.95
N VAL A 459 14.24 18.29 -3.95
CA VAL A 459 14.01 19.67 -4.34
C VAL A 459 12.52 19.92 -4.53
N TYR A 460 12.07 21.11 -4.11
CA TYR A 460 10.65 21.47 -4.08
C TYR A 460 10.27 22.54 -5.09
N SER A 461 11.25 23.17 -5.72
CA SER A 461 11.05 24.26 -6.66
C SER A 461 12.02 24.16 -7.83
N ARG A 462 11.69 24.84 -8.94
CA ARG A 462 12.59 25.02 -10.08
C ARG A 462 13.88 25.72 -9.67
N GLN A 463 13.79 26.75 -8.83
CA GLN A 463 14.96 27.47 -8.32
C GLN A 463 15.95 26.53 -7.64
N GLU A 464 15.48 25.62 -6.78
CA GLU A 464 16.35 24.64 -6.13
C GLU A 464 17.03 23.67 -7.11
N ILE A 465 16.36 23.34 -8.22
CA ILE A 465 16.92 22.53 -9.30
C ILE A 465 18.06 23.28 -9.99
N GLU A 466 17.83 24.54 -10.37
CA GLU A 466 18.81 25.40 -11.02
C GLU A 466 20.05 25.64 -10.14
N GLU A 467 19.83 25.91 -8.85
CA GLU A 467 20.91 26.02 -7.85
C GLU A 467 21.75 24.74 -7.77
N PHE A 468 21.09 23.57 -7.77
CA PHE A 468 21.80 22.29 -7.74
C PHE A 468 22.61 22.06 -9.03
N MET A 469 22.04 22.35 -10.20
CA MET A 469 22.71 22.20 -11.49
C MET A 469 23.91 23.14 -11.62
N SER A 470 23.78 24.38 -11.15
CA SER A 470 24.87 25.37 -11.10
C SER A 470 26.02 24.89 -10.22
N ALA A 471 25.72 24.33 -9.04
CA ALA A 471 26.73 23.75 -8.15
C ALA A 471 27.36 22.44 -8.70
N HIS A 472 26.69 21.74 -9.61
CA HIS A 472 27.11 20.44 -10.14
C HIS A 472 27.11 20.40 -11.68
N PRO A 473 28.04 21.11 -12.37
CA PRO A 473 28.01 21.22 -13.82
C PRO A 473 27.99 19.86 -14.55
N GLY A 474 27.20 19.77 -15.61
CA GLY A 474 26.94 18.54 -16.37
C GLY A 474 25.54 18.00 -16.13
N ALA A 475 25.22 16.89 -16.79
CA ALA A 475 23.87 16.35 -16.75
C ALA A 475 23.42 15.94 -15.35
N CYS A 476 22.14 16.11 -15.06
CA CYS A 476 21.45 15.68 -13.86
C CYS A 476 20.29 14.76 -14.23
N VAL A 477 19.90 13.89 -13.31
CA VAL A 477 18.71 13.03 -13.40
C VAL A 477 17.68 13.55 -12.40
N LEU A 478 16.47 13.78 -12.88
CA LEU A 478 15.30 14.17 -12.11
C LEU A 478 14.37 12.97 -12.00
N VAL A 479 13.97 12.62 -10.78
CA VAL A 479 13.01 11.54 -10.52
C VAL A 479 11.90 12.07 -9.61
N PRO A 480 10.61 11.93 -9.96
CA PRO A 480 9.53 12.33 -9.06
C PRO A 480 9.65 11.63 -7.70
N GLN A 481 9.35 12.34 -6.62
CA GLN A 481 9.54 11.83 -5.26
C GLN A 481 8.78 10.52 -5.01
N LEU A 482 7.60 10.35 -5.64
CA LEU A 482 6.72 9.20 -5.45
C LEU A 482 6.86 8.14 -6.58
N LYS A 483 8.00 8.13 -7.28
CA LYS A 483 8.33 7.13 -8.30
C LYS A 483 9.67 6.45 -7.96
N GLU A 484 9.79 5.21 -8.40
CA GLU A 484 11.04 4.45 -8.30
C GLU A 484 12.14 5.05 -9.19
N TRP A 485 13.40 4.74 -8.86
CA TRP A 485 14.54 5.08 -9.71
C TRP A 485 14.37 4.45 -11.10
N ALA A 486 14.81 5.17 -12.15
CA ALA A 486 14.68 4.74 -13.54
C ALA A 486 13.24 4.42 -14.01
N SER A 487 12.22 5.00 -13.35
CA SER A 487 10.86 4.97 -13.85
C SER A 487 10.74 5.71 -15.19
N SER A 488 9.66 5.50 -15.95
CA SER A 488 9.38 6.24 -17.18
C SER A 488 9.22 7.76 -16.99
N HIS A 489 9.14 8.23 -15.75
CA HIS A 489 9.03 9.64 -15.40
C HIS A 489 10.38 10.24 -14.98
N ALA A 490 11.45 9.45 -15.00
CA ALA A 490 12.79 9.97 -14.78
C ALA A 490 13.26 10.70 -16.04
N ALA A 491 13.79 11.92 -15.88
CA ALA A 491 14.33 12.72 -16.98
C ALA A 491 15.82 12.97 -16.74
N THR A 492 16.61 12.97 -17.81
CA THR A 492 18.00 13.46 -17.76
C THR A 492 18.02 14.84 -18.40
N VAL A 493 18.53 15.83 -17.66
CA VAL A 493 18.63 17.22 -18.09
C VAL A 493 20.08 17.66 -18.09
N ARG A 494 20.52 18.34 -19.15
CA ARG A 494 21.92 18.80 -19.32
C ARG A 494 22.12 20.24 -18.90
N ASP A 495 21.10 21.05 -19.06
CA ASP A 495 21.07 22.48 -18.78
C ASP A 495 19.67 22.89 -18.32
N VAL A 496 19.54 24.18 -17.99
CA VAL A 496 18.31 24.76 -17.44
C VAL A 496 17.20 24.85 -18.50
N GLU A 497 17.54 24.91 -19.79
CA GLU A 497 16.58 25.01 -20.89
C GLU A 497 15.82 23.69 -21.09
N GLU A 498 16.50 22.55 -20.87
CA GLU A 498 15.86 21.22 -20.92
C GLU A 498 14.81 21.02 -19.79
N LEU A 499 14.76 21.88 -18.75
CA LEU A 499 13.81 21.74 -17.64
C LEU A 499 12.35 21.95 -18.05
N ASP A 500 12.08 22.83 -19.01
CA ASP A 500 10.70 23.16 -19.42
C ASP A 500 9.98 21.97 -20.03
N THR A 501 10.74 21.06 -20.65
CA THR A 501 10.20 19.83 -21.24
C THR A 501 10.26 18.65 -20.25
N ALA A 502 11.22 18.67 -19.33
CA ALA A 502 11.48 17.57 -18.40
C ALA A 502 10.61 17.60 -17.13
N LEU A 503 10.19 18.78 -16.69
CA LEU A 503 9.41 18.95 -15.47
C LEU A 503 7.92 18.94 -15.75
N ASP A 504 7.22 17.97 -15.16
CA ASP A 504 5.78 18.03 -14.97
C ASP A 504 5.49 18.56 -13.54
N PRO A 505 4.97 19.78 -13.38
CA PRO A 505 4.65 20.33 -12.07
C PRO A 505 3.68 19.45 -11.25
N ALA A 506 2.84 18.65 -11.90
CA ALA A 506 1.93 17.72 -11.22
C ALA A 506 2.64 16.52 -10.57
N LEU A 507 3.91 16.28 -10.93
CA LEU A 507 4.72 15.16 -10.42
C LEU A 507 5.74 15.57 -9.35
N GLY A 508 5.88 16.86 -9.05
CA GLY A 508 6.73 17.34 -7.97
C GLY A 508 6.25 16.90 -6.57
N PRO A 509 7.13 16.86 -5.55
CA PRO A 509 8.55 17.25 -5.55
C PRO A 509 9.45 16.26 -6.29
N TRP A 510 10.72 16.64 -6.51
CA TRP A 510 11.67 15.83 -7.29
C TRP A 510 12.91 15.46 -6.47
N LEU A 511 13.46 14.28 -6.71
CA LEU A 511 14.84 13.96 -6.40
C LEU A 511 15.70 14.40 -7.59
N ILE A 512 16.62 15.32 -7.37
CA ILE A 512 17.67 15.65 -8.33
C ILE A 512 18.97 14.94 -7.95
N GLN A 513 19.64 14.34 -8.93
CA GLN A 513 20.90 13.65 -8.75
C GLN A 513 21.84 13.98 -9.90
N ARG A 514 23.13 14.16 -9.61
CA ARG A 514 24.13 14.35 -10.66
C ARG A 514 24.19 13.09 -11.55
N SER A 515 24.30 13.27 -12.86
CA SER A 515 24.62 12.19 -13.80
C SER A 515 26.13 12.12 -14.00
N ARG A 516 26.69 10.91 -14.02
CA ARG A 516 28.10 10.70 -14.36
C ARG A 516 28.18 10.39 -15.86
N THR A 517 28.31 11.43 -16.67
CA THR A 517 28.23 11.35 -18.15
C THR A 517 29.24 10.40 -18.80
N ALA A 518 30.36 10.08 -18.14
CA ALA A 518 31.38 9.13 -18.60
C ALA A 518 31.49 7.87 -17.73
N ALA A 519 30.46 7.55 -16.93
CA ALA A 519 30.45 6.34 -16.11
C ALA A 519 29.78 5.19 -16.85
N HIS A 520 30.36 3.99 -16.74
CA HIS A 520 29.64 2.78 -17.09
C HIS A 520 28.56 2.51 -16.03
N ARG A 521 27.39 2.07 -16.48
CA ARG A 521 26.29 1.69 -15.60
C ARG A 521 26.20 0.17 -15.50
N ILE A 522 26.14 -0.30 -14.27
CA ILE A 522 25.98 -1.71 -13.94
C ILE A 522 24.68 -1.84 -13.14
N THR A 523 23.84 -2.79 -13.52
CA THR A 523 22.69 -3.19 -12.71
C THR A 523 23.04 -4.46 -11.96
N VAL A 524 22.94 -4.41 -10.63
CA VAL A 524 23.26 -5.51 -9.72
C VAL A 524 22.00 -5.97 -9.04
N PHE A 525 21.56 -7.18 -9.35
CA PHE A 525 20.49 -7.88 -8.64
C PHE A 525 21.08 -8.58 -7.43
N THR A 526 20.56 -8.27 -6.26
CA THR A 526 21.18 -8.69 -5.00
C THR A 526 20.14 -8.96 -3.92
N THR A 527 20.53 -9.80 -2.98
CA THR A 527 19.87 -9.99 -1.69
C THR A 527 20.73 -9.34 -0.60
N PRO A 528 20.28 -9.30 0.66
CA PRO A 528 21.15 -8.87 1.75
C PRO A 528 22.44 -9.70 1.92
N ARG A 529 22.53 -10.93 1.42
CA ARG A 529 23.71 -11.81 1.62
C ARG A 529 24.55 -12.02 0.36
N ARG A 530 23.90 -12.18 -0.79
CA ARG A 530 24.54 -12.62 -2.03
C ARG A 530 24.12 -11.81 -3.24
N ILE A 531 25.03 -11.68 -4.19
CA ILE A 531 24.74 -11.22 -5.54
C ILE A 531 24.08 -12.33 -6.34
N LEU A 532 23.01 -11.99 -7.06
CA LEU A 532 22.28 -12.91 -7.93
C LEU A 532 22.76 -12.76 -9.37
N TRP A 533 22.86 -11.50 -9.83
CA TRP A 533 23.24 -11.20 -11.21
C TRP A 533 23.80 -9.79 -11.32
N MET A 534 24.85 -9.63 -12.10
CA MET A 534 25.45 -8.35 -12.47
C MET A 534 25.46 -8.25 -13.98
N CYS A 535 24.84 -7.21 -14.53
CA CYS A 535 24.84 -6.95 -15.98
C CYS A 535 25.23 -5.51 -16.30
N GLY A 536 25.96 -5.32 -17.40
CA GLY A 536 26.47 -4.03 -17.83
C GLY A 536 26.89 -4.04 -19.31
N ALA A 537 27.59 -2.99 -19.75
CA ALA A 537 28.08 -2.92 -21.13
C ALA A 537 29.15 -3.99 -21.41
N ALA A 538 29.26 -4.42 -22.68
CA ALA A 538 30.15 -5.51 -23.10
C ALA A 538 31.64 -5.21 -22.84
N ASP A 539 32.04 -3.96 -23.01
CA ASP A 539 33.41 -3.48 -22.79
C ASP A 539 33.85 -3.56 -21.32
N LEU A 540 32.92 -3.65 -20.37
CA LEU A 540 33.24 -3.83 -18.95
C LEU A 540 33.78 -5.22 -18.60
N VAL A 541 33.51 -6.25 -19.42
CA VAL A 541 33.89 -7.64 -19.11
C VAL A 541 35.39 -7.77 -18.87
N GLU A 542 36.20 -7.10 -19.69
CA GLU A 542 37.66 -7.16 -19.62
C GLU A 542 38.25 -6.05 -18.74
N GLN A 543 37.48 -5.00 -18.46
CA GLN A 543 37.94 -3.83 -17.68
C GLN A 543 37.77 -3.98 -16.17
N LEU A 544 36.87 -4.88 -15.72
CA LEU A 544 36.59 -5.06 -14.30
C LEU A 544 37.58 -6.02 -13.65
N SER A 545 38.43 -5.49 -12.77
CA SER A 545 39.26 -6.34 -11.91
C SER A 545 38.39 -7.14 -10.91
N PRO A 546 38.90 -8.29 -10.39
CA PRO A 546 38.21 -9.03 -9.34
C PRO A 546 37.90 -8.18 -8.10
N GLU A 547 38.81 -7.27 -7.75
CA GLU A 547 38.64 -6.37 -6.62
C GLU A 547 37.54 -5.32 -6.86
N MET A 548 37.49 -4.73 -8.05
CA MET A 548 36.40 -3.81 -8.42
C MET A 548 35.04 -4.51 -8.44
N THR A 549 35.00 -5.74 -8.95
CA THR A 549 33.79 -6.57 -8.95
C THR A 549 33.29 -6.82 -7.53
N ARG A 550 34.21 -7.16 -6.60
CA ARG A 550 33.90 -7.32 -5.18
C ARG A 550 33.41 -6.02 -4.55
N GLN A 551 34.06 -4.89 -4.83
CA GLN A 551 33.63 -3.58 -4.33
C GLN A 551 32.20 -3.22 -4.78
N ILE A 552 31.87 -3.46 -6.05
CA ILE A 552 30.53 -3.22 -6.59
C ILE A 552 29.50 -4.13 -5.89
N ALA A 553 29.84 -5.41 -5.69
CA ALA A 553 28.99 -6.37 -5.00
C ALA A 553 28.72 -5.98 -3.55
N ASP A 554 29.76 -5.61 -2.79
CA ASP A 554 29.62 -5.20 -1.39
C ASP A 554 28.77 -3.96 -1.24
N ILE A 555 28.98 -2.93 -2.09
CA ILE A 555 28.16 -1.71 -2.09
C ILE A 555 26.70 -2.03 -2.43
N ALA A 556 26.44 -2.92 -3.40
CA ALA A 556 25.08 -3.31 -3.76
C ALA A 556 24.39 -4.08 -2.63
N ALA A 557 25.07 -5.04 -2.00
CA ALA A 557 24.54 -5.76 -0.84
C ALA A 557 24.30 -4.82 0.35
N GLN A 558 25.21 -3.87 0.61
CA GLN A 558 25.05 -2.85 1.64
C GLN A 558 23.83 -1.94 1.34
N ALA A 559 23.61 -1.58 0.07
CA ALA A 559 22.45 -0.81 -0.36
C ALA A 559 21.14 -1.58 -0.14
N CYS A 560 21.12 -2.89 -0.41
CA CYS A 560 19.97 -3.75 -0.11
C CYS A 560 19.73 -3.84 1.40
N ARG A 561 20.77 -4.11 2.19
CA ARG A 561 20.75 -4.14 3.66
C ARG A 561 20.28 -2.82 4.29
N ALA A 562 20.61 -1.67 3.68
CA ALA A 562 20.22 -0.36 4.19
C ALA A 562 18.70 -0.13 4.23
N VAL A 563 17.93 -0.92 3.48
CA VAL A 563 16.47 -0.93 3.53
C VAL A 563 16.03 -2.14 4.36
N PRO A 564 15.46 -1.92 5.56
CA PRO A 564 15.01 -3.03 6.40
C PRO A 564 13.98 -3.91 5.69
N GLU A 565 13.96 -5.20 6.02
CA GLU A 565 13.01 -6.21 5.50
C GLU A 565 13.06 -6.46 3.98
N LEU A 566 13.98 -5.83 3.25
CA LEU A 566 14.13 -6.02 1.81
C LEU A 566 14.76 -7.39 1.51
N ARG A 567 14.03 -8.26 0.79
CA ARG A 567 14.52 -9.61 0.42
C ARG A 567 15.52 -9.57 -0.74
N TRP A 568 15.25 -8.72 -1.72
CA TRP A 568 16.07 -8.55 -2.91
C TRP A 568 15.76 -7.22 -3.60
N ILE A 569 16.67 -6.74 -4.45
CA ILE A 569 16.46 -5.53 -5.26
C ILE A 569 17.44 -5.47 -6.43
N ALA A 570 17.12 -4.68 -7.46
CA ALA A 570 18.10 -4.24 -8.44
C ALA A 570 18.71 -2.90 -7.99
N VAL A 571 20.04 -2.87 -7.90
CA VAL A 571 20.84 -1.68 -7.55
C VAL A 571 21.51 -1.18 -8.82
N ASN A 572 21.23 0.07 -9.19
CA ASN A 572 21.96 0.73 -10.27
C ASN A 572 23.23 1.36 -9.70
N VAL A 573 24.38 0.94 -10.22
CA VAL A 573 25.71 1.40 -9.80
C VAL A 573 26.37 2.11 -10.97
N SER A 574 26.87 3.31 -10.70
CA SER A 574 27.71 4.06 -11.64
C SER A 574 29.18 3.82 -11.32
N LEU A 575 29.93 3.38 -12.32
CA LEU A 575 31.36 3.18 -12.25
C LEU A 575 32.06 4.22 -13.12
N GLY A 576 32.82 5.12 -12.48
CA GLY A 576 33.56 6.13 -13.22
C GLY A 576 34.67 6.73 -12.39
N ARG A 577 35.44 7.64 -12.99
CA ARG A 577 36.50 8.39 -12.31
C ARG A 577 35.95 9.60 -11.57
N GLY A 578 36.66 10.06 -10.55
CA GLY A 578 36.41 11.35 -9.89
C GLY A 578 36.60 12.52 -10.84
N ARG A 579 36.10 13.71 -10.49
CA ARG A 579 36.21 14.90 -11.36
C ARG A 579 37.68 15.36 -11.39
N ARG A 580 38.35 15.23 -12.53
CA ARG A 580 39.63 15.85 -12.95
C ARG A 580 40.94 15.05 -12.95
N ASP A 581 40.99 13.72 -12.93
CA ASP A 581 42.24 13.03 -13.32
C ASP A 581 42.03 11.62 -13.88
N LEU A 582 42.71 11.32 -15.00
CA LEU A 582 42.90 9.96 -15.54
C LEU A 582 43.80 9.10 -14.64
N GLU A 583 44.29 9.63 -13.53
CA GLU A 583 45.08 8.92 -12.53
C GLU A 583 44.26 8.44 -11.31
N HIS A 584 43.03 8.95 -11.11
CA HIS A 584 42.19 8.50 -10.02
C HIS A 584 41.55 7.13 -10.29
N PRO A 585 41.47 6.24 -9.27
CA PRO A 585 40.84 4.94 -9.40
C PRO A 585 39.35 5.07 -9.71
N LEU A 586 38.81 4.07 -10.40
CA LEU A 586 37.36 3.95 -10.62
C LEU A 586 36.65 3.89 -9.26
N THR A 587 35.52 4.59 -9.15
CA THR A 587 34.68 4.59 -7.95
C THR A 587 33.28 4.11 -8.30
N ALA A 588 32.81 3.11 -7.55
CA ALA A 588 31.45 2.60 -7.63
C ALA A 588 30.54 3.42 -6.70
N LEU A 589 29.46 3.97 -7.25
CA LEU A 589 28.47 4.75 -6.49
C LEU A 589 27.07 4.30 -6.84
N VAL A 590 26.23 4.09 -5.83
CA VAL A 590 24.80 3.78 -6.02
C VAL A 590 24.07 4.99 -6.60
N GLU A 591 23.39 4.76 -7.71
CA GLU A 591 22.48 5.73 -8.32
C GLU A 591 21.06 5.61 -7.75
N GLY A 592 20.59 4.38 -7.52
CA GLY A 592 19.25 4.14 -7.01
C GLY A 592 18.87 2.66 -6.98
N LEU A 593 17.66 2.41 -6.46
CA LEU A 593 17.09 1.09 -6.24
C LEU A 593 15.77 0.95 -7.01
N THR A 594 15.51 -0.23 -7.60
CA THR A 594 14.23 -0.54 -8.26
C THR A 594 13.95 -2.03 -8.28
N PHE A 595 12.67 -2.40 -8.26
CA PHE A 595 12.23 -3.79 -8.46
C PHE A 595 12.03 -4.16 -9.92
N ASN A 596 11.93 -3.17 -10.82
CA ASN A 596 11.69 -3.42 -12.24
C ASN A 596 12.62 -2.56 -13.11
N PRO A 597 13.94 -2.86 -13.10
CA PRO A 597 14.90 -2.11 -13.90
C PRO A 597 14.61 -2.28 -15.40
N ARG A 598 14.97 -1.26 -16.17
CA ARG A 598 15.12 -1.35 -17.62
C ARG A 598 16.56 -1.71 -17.94
N LEU A 599 16.75 -2.79 -18.68
CA LEU A 599 18.05 -3.32 -19.06
C LEU A 599 18.29 -3.08 -20.55
N SER A 600 19.51 -2.71 -20.94
CA SER A 600 19.90 -2.64 -22.36
C SER A 600 19.90 -4.05 -22.94
N ARG A 601 19.44 -4.22 -24.18
CA ARG A 601 19.53 -5.53 -24.86
C ARG A 601 20.97 -5.95 -25.14
N ASP A 602 21.85 -4.97 -25.29
CA ASP A 602 23.28 -5.17 -25.52
C ASP A 602 24.05 -5.37 -24.21
N ALA A 603 23.36 -5.44 -23.07
CA ALA A 603 24.00 -5.70 -21.79
C ALA A 603 24.43 -7.16 -21.70
N VAL A 604 25.65 -7.38 -21.21
CA VAL A 604 26.21 -8.70 -20.97
C VAL A 604 26.25 -9.00 -19.48
N THR A 605 26.25 -10.28 -19.15
CA THR A 605 26.49 -10.76 -17.78
C THR A 605 27.94 -10.56 -17.39
N LEU A 606 28.16 -9.89 -16.26
CA LEU A 606 29.44 -9.71 -15.61
C LEU A 606 29.66 -10.78 -14.52
N ALA A 607 28.60 -11.16 -13.79
CA ALA A 607 28.62 -12.22 -12.79
C ALA A 607 27.21 -12.77 -12.52
N GLY A 608 27.07 -14.04 -12.13
CA GLY A 608 25.78 -14.65 -11.81
C GLY A 608 24.91 -14.91 -13.02
N SER A 609 23.58 -14.89 -12.86
CA SER A 609 22.67 -15.26 -13.94
C SER A 609 21.21 -14.78 -13.74
N LEU A 610 20.46 -14.66 -14.82
CA LEU A 610 19.01 -14.36 -14.77
C LEU A 610 18.24 -15.52 -14.10
N GLU A 611 18.73 -16.74 -14.23
CA GLU A 611 18.21 -17.93 -13.58
C GLU A 611 18.27 -17.79 -12.06
N ASP A 612 19.39 -17.31 -11.49
CA ASP A 612 19.52 -17.09 -10.04
C ASP A 612 18.52 -16.04 -9.52
N VAL A 613 18.24 -15.01 -10.33
CA VAL A 613 17.22 -13.99 -10.02
C VAL A 613 15.83 -14.60 -10.07
N THR A 614 15.53 -15.36 -11.12
CA THR A 614 14.23 -16.01 -11.34
C THR A 614 13.95 -17.04 -10.25
N GLU A 615 14.93 -17.87 -9.90
CA GLU A 615 14.86 -18.81 -8.79
C GLU A 615 14.59 -18.10 -7.46
N MET A 616 15.29 -16.99 -7.17
CA MET A 616 15.06 -16.23 -5.94
C MET A 616 13.63 -15.67 -5.89
N ILE A 617 13.10 -15.18 -7.02
CA ILE A 617 11.72 -14.71 -7.14
C ILE A 617 10.73 -15.83 -6.80
N ILE A 618 10.87 -17.01 -7.43
CA ILE A 618 9.91 -18.12 -7.25
C ILE A 618 10.10 -18.90 -5.95
N ARG A 619 11.30 -18.96 -5.36
CA ARG A 619 11.51 -19.57 -4.02
C ARG A 619 10.65 -18.88 -2.95
N GLY A 620 10.28 -17.62 -3.18
CA GLY A 620 9.37 -16.85 -2.33
C GLY A 620 7.87 -17.10 -2.55
N ARG A 621 7.49 -18.10 -3.36
CA ARG A 621 6.11 -18.32 -3.81
C ARG A 621 5.08 -18.61 -2.72
N GLY A 622 5.51 -19.11 -1.56
CA GLY A 622 4.61 -19.67 -0.54
C GLY A 622 3.93 -20.92 -1.10
N ALA A 623 4.15 -22.09 -0.50
CA ALA A 623 3.45 -23.29 -0.96
C ALA A 623 1.96 -23.15 -0.62
N THR A 624 1.09 -23.03 -1.63
CA THR A 624 -0.33 -23.37 -1.47
C THR A 624 -0.50 -24.79 -2.01
N PRO A 625 -0.95 -25.77 -1.21
CA PRO A 625 -1.32 -27.08 -1.72
C PRO A 625 -2.44 -26.93 -2.77
N LYS A 626 -2.54 -27.88 -3.70
CA LYS A 626 -3.66 -27.99 -4.63
C LYS A 626 -4.97 -27.85 -3.85
N THR A 627 -5.73 -26.79 -4.11
CA THR A 627 -7.15 -26.75 -3.75
C THR A 627 -7.84 -27.76 -4.67
N GLY A 628 -8.21 -28.91 -4.09
CA GLY A 628 -9.01 -29.94 -4.76
C GLY A 628 -10.44 -29.49 -4.97
#